data_AF-A0A177AZJ0-F1
#
_entry.id   AF-A0A177AZJ0-F1
#
_cell.length_a   1.000
_cell.length_b   1.000
_cell.length_c   1.000
_cell.angle_alpha   90.00
_cell.angle_beta   90.00
_cell.angle_gamma   90.00
#
_symmetry.space_group_name_H-M   'P 1'
#
loop_
_entity.id
_entity.type
_entity.pdbx_description
1 polymer ?
#
loop_
_entity_poly.entity_id
_entity_poly.type
_entity_poly.pdbx_seq_one_letter_code
_entity_poly.pdbx_strand_id
1 'polypeptide(L)'
;MSFFQNWKKFTFFEQKIQHSPELDEFLQQENLNILCIEAGCSYVVFADANGKVFLLNNQLEILILQAFECNCTSVIILSDAHVLCAIGNDTDSYSNQTIKFFSLFKKDSIGLPTAIHSVRLSNVSE
;
A
#
# COMPACT_ATOMS: atom_id res chain seq x y z
N MET A 1 25.85 39.68 -18.99
CA MET A 1 25.69 38.38 -18.31
C MET A 1 24.21 38.05 -18.29
N SER A 2 23.75 37.14 -19.15
CA SER A 2 22.34 36.76 -19.25
C SER A 2 22.04 35.63 -18.28
N PHE A 3 21.27 35.91 -17.24
CA PHE A 3 20.80 34.97 -16.23
C PHE A 3 19.31 34.67 -16.41
N PHE A 4 18.85 34.38 -17.63
CA PHE A 4 17.46 34.00 -17.86
C PHE A 4 17.37 33.06 -19.06
N GLN A 5 17.11 31.77 -18.81
CA GLN A 5 16.36 30.84 -19.69
C GLN A 5 16.69 29.38 -19.37
N ASN A 6 16.15 28.85 -18.28
CA ASN A 6 15.90 27.40 -18.15
C ASN A 6 14.63 27.18 -17.33
N TRP A 7 13.55 27.88 -17.71
CA TRP A 7 12.23 27.55 -17.18
C TRP A 7 11.88 26.16 -17.71
N LYS A 8 11.79 25.17 -16.81
CA LYS A 8 11.27 23.84 -17.17
C LYS A 8 9.85 24.03 -17.70
N LYS A 9 9.61 23.57 -18.92
CA LYS A 9 8.28 23.62 -19.56
C LYS A 9 7.27 22.98 -18.59
N PHE A 10 6.24 23.73 -18.21
CA PHE A 10 5.10 23.13 -17.51
C PHE A 10 4.37 22.23 -18.49
N THR A 11 4.51 20.92 -18.30
CA THR A 11 3.70 19.93 -19.01
C THR A 11 2.35 19.89 -18.30
N PHE A 12 1.30 20.33 -18.99
CA PHE A 12 -0.06 20.14 -18.53
C PHE A 12 -0.43 18.68 -18.76
N PHE A 13 -0.91 18.01 -17.73
CA PHE A 13 -1.43 16.65 -17.83
C PHE A 13 -2.91 16.71 -18.17
N GLU A 14 -3.35 15.91 -19.14
CA GLU A 14 -4.77 15.70 -19.38
C GLU A 14 -5.30 14.72 -18.33
N GLN A 15 -6.29 15.18 -17.55
CA GLN A 15 -7.01 14.30 -16.64
C GLN A 15 -7.89 13.37 -17.48
N LYS A 16 -7.54 12.09 -17.50
CA LYS A 16 -8.37 11.05 -18.10
C LYS A 16 -9.12 10.33 -17.00
N ILE A 17 -10.45 10.36 -17.06
CA ILE A 17 -11.30 9.54 -16.19
C ILE A 17 -11.28 8.13 -16.79
N GLN A 18 -10.89 7.15 -15.98
CA GLN A 18 -10.89 5.74 -16.37
C GLN A 18 -11.81 5.00 -15.41
N HIS A 19 -12.76 4.25 -15.97
CA HIS A 19 -13.69 3.41 -15.21
C HIS A 19 -13.31 1.95 -15.37
N SER A 20 -13.39 1.20 -14.27
CA SER A 20 -13.30 -0.25 -14.25
C SER A 20 -14.57 -0.78 -13.56
N PRO A 21 -15.50 -1.42 -14.30
CA PRO A 21 -16.72 -1.98 -13.72
C PRO A 21 -16.41 -3.00 -12.62
N GLU A 22 -15.34 -3.78 -12.79
CA GLU A 22 -14.90 -4.78 -11.81
C GLU A 22 -14.45 -4.12 -10.49
N LEU A 23 -13.74 -2.99 -10.59
CA LEU A 23 -13.34 -2.21 -9.42
C LEU A 23 -14.56 -1.60 -8.72
N ASP A 24 -15.50 -1.06 -9.50
CA ASP A 24 -16.72 -0.44 -8.97
C ASP A 24 -17.58 -1.49 -8.25
N GLU A 25 -17.75 -2.69 -8.83
CA GLU A 25 -18.43 -3.81 -8.18
C GLU A 25 -17.72 -4.28 -6.92
N PHE A 26 -16.39 -4.41 -6.97
CA PHE A 26 -15.58 -4.79 -5.82
C PHE A 26 -15.75 -3.82 -4.64
N LEU A 27 -15.66 -2.52 -4.90
CA LEU A 27 -15.81 -1.48 -3.88
C LEU A 27 -17.24 -1.41 -3.31
N GLN A 28 -18.25 -1.85 -4.05
CA GLN A 28 -19.64 -1.92 -3.57
C GLN A 28 -19.92 -3.18 -2.76
N GLN A 29 -19.31 -4.31 -3.14
CA GLN A 29 -19.50 -5.60 -2.48
C GLN A 29 -18.70 -5.70 -1.17
N GLU A 30 -17.46 -5.24 -1.19
CA GLU A 30 -16.61 -5.22 0.00
C GLU A 30 -16.98 -4.00 0.84
N ASN A 31 -17.48 -4.24 2.06
CA ASN A 31 -17.67 -3.19 3.06
C ASN A 31 -16.30 -2.80 3.65
N LEU A 32 -15.48 -2.12 2.83
CA LEU A 32 -14.11 -1.77 3.16
C LEU A 32 -14.06 -0.70 4.25
N ASN A 33 -13.63 -1.08 5.45
CA ASN A 33 -13.29 -0.14 6.50
C ASN A 33 -11.80 0.25 6.38
N ILE A 34 -11.50 1.14 5.44
CA ILE A 34 -10.14 1.59 5.14
C ILE A 34 -9.60 2.44 6.31
N LEU A 35 -8.44 2.04 6.84
CA LEU A 35 -7.76 2.74 7.94
C LEU A 35 -6.61 3.62 7.46
N CYS A 36 -5.91 3.21 6.40
CA CYS A 36 -4.77 3.95 5.89
C CYS A 36 -4.64 3.78 4.37
N ILE A 37 -3.98 4.76 3.74
CA ILE A 37 -3.72 4.81 2.30
C ILE A 37 -2.34 5.40 2.06
N GLU A 38 -1.66 4.90 1.02
CA GLU A 38 -0.35 5.36 0.57
C GLU A 38 -0.27 5.19 -0.96
N ALA A 39 0.57 5.98 -1.64
CA ALA A 39 0.80 5.83 -3.07
C ALA A 39 2.29 5.87 -3.41
N GLY A 40 2.73 4.97 -4.29
CA GLY A 40 4.14 4.82 -4.63
C GLY A 40 4.38 3.59 -5.52
N CYS A 41 5.52 3.54 -6.20
CA CYS A 41 5.89 2.40 -7.06
C CYS A 41 4.81 1.94 -8.07
N SER A 42 4.02 2.87 -8.63
CA SER A 42 2.88 2.57 -9.53
C SER A 42 1.71 1.80 -8.88
N TYR A 43 1.63 1.86 -7.55
CA TYR A 43 0.52 1.34 -6.78
C TYR A 43 -0.12 2.45 -5.94
N VAL A 44 -1.44 2.39 -5.81
CA VAL A 44 -2.16 2.97 -4.69
C VAL A 44 -2.44 1.82 -3.72
N VAL A 45 -1.97 1.96 -2.50
CA VAL A 45 -2.08 0.93 -1.45
C VAL A 45 -3.00 1.44 -0.37
N PHE A 46 -3.97 0.62 0.01
CA PHE A 46 -4.84 0.92 1.15
C PHE A 46 -4.97 -0.31 2.03
N ALA A 47 -5.17 -0.11 3.32
CA ALA A 47 -5.33 -1.22 4.26
C ALA A 47 -6.56 -1.03 5.14
N ASP A 48 -7.16 -2.14 5.54
CA ASP A 48 -8.43 -2.14 6.26
C ASP A 48 -8.32 -2.58 7.73
N ALA A 49 -9.45 -2.47 8.41
CA ALA A 49 -9.63 -2.90 9.79
C ALA A 49 -9.61 -4.42 10.00
N ASN A 50 -9.51 -5.22 8.93
CA ASN A 50 -9.45 -6.68 8.96
C ASN A 50 -8.05 -7.22 8.60
N GLY A 51 -7.06 -6.34 8.49
CA GLY A 51 -5.67 -6.72 8.21
C GLY A 51 -5.37 -7.02 6.74
N LYS A 52 -6.31 -6.74 5.84
CA LYS A 52 -6.07 -6.80 4.39
C LYS A 52 -5.35 -5.54 3.93
N VAL A 53 -4.44 -5.74 2.98
CA VAL A 53 -3.73 -4.71 2.24
C VAL A 53 -4.08 -4.89 0.76
N PHE A 54 -4.62 -3.85 0.16
CA PHE A 54 -5.04 -3.81 -1.22
C PHE A 54 -4.02 -3.00 -2.02
N LEU A 55 -3.55 -3.55 -3.14
CA LEU A 55 -2.66 -2.87 -4.07
C LEU A 55 -3.40 -2.67 -5.39
N LEU A 56 -3.77 -1.43 -5.67
CA LEU A 56 -4.37 -1.02 -6.94
C LEU A 56 -3.28 -0.55 -7.89
N ASN A 57 -3.17 -1.17 -9.07
CA ASN A 57 -2.19 -0.79 -10.08
C ASN A 57 -2.76 0.22 -11.10
N ASN A 58 -1.92 0.67 -12.03
CA ASN A 58 -2.31 1.61 -13.09
C ASN A 58 -3.33 1.03 -14.09
N GLN A 59 -3.50 -0.30 -14.13
CA GLN A 59 -4.48 -1.00 -14.93
C GLN A 59 -5.84 -1.12 -14.24
N LEU A 60 -5.98 -0.54 -13.04
CA LEU A 60 -7.15 -0.66 -12.16
C LEU A 60 -7.42 -2.10 -11.69
N GLU A 61 -6.39 -2.95 -11.67
CA GLU A 61 -6.45 -4.28 -11.09
C GLU A 61 -6.09 -4.21 -9.60
N ILE A 62 -6.86 -4.90 -8.76
CA ILE A 62 -6.62 -5.01 -7.32
C ILE A 62 -5.94 -6.33 -7.01
N LEU A 63 -4.84 -6.25 -6.29
CA LEU A 63 -4.25 -7.38 -5.58
C LEU A 63 -4.59 -7.29 -4.10
N ILE A 64 -5.05 -8.39 -3.52
CA ILE A 64 -5.46 -8.47 -2.11
C ILE A 64 -4.44 -9.32 -1.36
N LEU A 65 -3.80 -8.72 -0.37
CA LEU A 65 -2.81 -9.35 0.49
C LEU A 65 -3.35 -9.39 1.91
N GLN A 66 -3.55 -10.58 2.47
CA GLN A 66 -3.83 -10.72 3.91
C GLN A 66 -2.52 -10.48 4.67
N ALA A 67 -2.29 -9.24 5.09
CA ALA A 67 -1.04 -8.84 5.72
C ALA A 67 -1.03 -9.18 7.22
N PHE A 68 -2.18 -9.08 7.89
CA PHE A 68 -2.35 -9.31 9.32
C PHE A 68 -3.64 -10.06 9.63
N GLU A 69 -3.70 -10.80 10.73
CA GLU A 69 -4.92 -11.53 11.12
C GLU A 69 -6.03 -10.62 11.67
N CYS A 70 -5.68 -9.50 12.31
CA CYS A 70 -6.66 -8.62 12.95
C CYS A 70 -6.84 -7.30 12.21
N ASN A 71 -5.81 -6.46 12.15
CA ASN A 71 -5.90 -5.13 11.52
C ASN A 71 -4.58 -4.67 10.92
N CYS A 72 -4.67 -3.73 9.97
CA CYS A 72 -3.51 -3.03 9.41
C CYS A 72 -3.71 -1.52 9.63
N THR A 73 -2.93 -0.95 10.54
CA THR A 73 -3.11 0.43 11.02
C THR A 73 -2.30 1.45 10.24
N SER A 74 -1.21 1.03 9.59
CA SER A 74 -0.38 1.93 8.81
C SER A 74 0.30 1.19 7.66
N VAL A 75 0.47 1.88 6.54
CA VAL A 75 1.26 1.43 5.39
C VAL A 75 2.17 2.57 4.93
N ILE A 76 3.36 2.23 4.45
CA ILE A 76 4.28 3.17 3.82
C ILE A 76 5.03 2.47 2.69
N ILE A 77 5.24 3.18 1.58
CA ILE A 77 6.01 2.66 0.44
C ILE A 77 7.39 3.30 0.44
N LEU A 78 8.39 2.46 0.68
CA LEU A 78 9.80 2.83 0.54
C LEU A 78 10.15 2.76 -0.95
N SER A 79 9.87 3.85 -1.67
CA SER A 79 9.91 3.89 -3.14
C SER A 79 11.27 3.50 -3.71
N ASP A 80 12.37 3.97 -3.12
CA ASP A 80 13.73 3.68 -3.58
C ASP A 80 14.10 2.19 -3.42
N ALA A 81 13.49 1.50 -2.45
CA ALA A 81 13.73 0.09 -2.19
C ALA A 81 12.67 -0.83 -2.82
N HIS A 82 11.59 -0.26 -3.38
CA HIS A 82 10.41 -1.00 -3.84
C HIS A 82 9.86 -1.95 -2.76
N VAL A 83 9.80 -1.45 -1.54
CA VAL A 83 9.31 -2.19 -0.37
C VAL A 83 8.05 -1.54 0.16
N LEU A 84 7.02 -2.33 0.36
CA LEU A 84 5.84 -1.96 1.13
C LEU A 84 6.06 -2.37 2.58
N CYS A 85 5.99 -1.40 3.48
CA CYS A 85 6.01 -1.64 4.92
C CYS A 85 4.58 -1.47 5.44
N ALA A 86 4.10 -2.46 6.20
CA ALA A 86 2.79 -2.43 6.80
C ALA A 86 2.91 -2.68 8.31
N ILE A 87 2.09 -2.01 9.10
CA ILE A 87 2.05 -2.12 10.56
C ILE A 87 0.64 -2.58 10.95
N GLY A 88 0.58 -3.57 11.82
CA GLY A 88 -0.69 -4.17 12.21
C GLY A 88 -0.54 -5.22 13.29
N ASN A 89 -1.64 -5.90 13.58
CA ASN A 89 -1.75 -6.88 14.66
C ASN A 89 -2.12 -8.25 14.11
N ASP A 90 -1.35 -9.27 14.47
CA ASP A 90 -1.69 -10.68 14.20
C ASP A 90 -2.48 -11.32 15.36
N THR A 91 -2.70 -10.58 16.45
CA THR A 91 -3.50 -11.02 17.61
C THR A 91 -4.33 -9.86 18.12
N ASP A 92 -5.47 -10.13 18.75
CA ASP A 92 -6.37 -9.11 19.30
C ASP A 92 -5.74 -8.25 20.42
N SER A 93 -4.52 -8.57 20.83
CA SER A 93 -3.76 -7.80 21.80
C SER A 93 -3.05 -6.62 21.11
N TYR A 94 -3.49 -5.40 21.43
CA TYR A 94 -2.88 -4.15 20.95
C TYR A 94 -1.40 -3.98 21.30
N SER A 95 -0.89 -4.71 22.31
CA SER A 95 0.52 -4.67 22.72
C SER A 95 1.45 -5.47 21.79
N ASN A 96 0.91 -6.15 20.77
CA ASN A 96 1.66 -7.01 19.87
C ASN A 96 1.62 -6.50 18.43
N GLN A 97 1.96 -5.23 18.23
CA GLN A 97 2.13 -4.69 16.88
C GLN A 97 3.33 -5.32 16.19
N THR A 98 3.18 -5.58 14.90
CA THR A 98 4.21 -6.13 14.03
C THR A 98 4.36 -5.24 12.81
N ILE A 99 5.59 -4.97 12.43
CA ILE A 99 5.95 -4.35 11.16
C ILE A 99 6.31 -5.47 10.19
N LYS A 100 5.58 -5.58 9.07
CA LYS A 100 5.88 -6.53 8.00
C LYS A 100 6.38 -5.77 6.77
N PHE A 101 7.44 -6.27 6.17
CA PHE A 101 8.05 -5.74 4.96
C PHE A 101 7.75 -6.68 3.80
N PHE A 102 7.20 -6.15 2.73
CA PHE A 102 6.84 -6.86 1.52
C PHE A 102 7.64 -6.31 0.34
N SER A 103 8.24 -7.20 -0.45
CA SER A 103 8.90 -6.79 -1.69
C SER A 103 7.84 -6.61 -2.79
N LEU A 104 7.80 -5.43 -3.40
CA LEU A 104 6.94 -5.18 -4.56
C LEU A 104 7.50 -5.78 -5.86
N PHE A 105 8.80 -6.12 -5.88
CA PHE A 105 9.44 -6.82 -6.99
C PHE A 105 9.33 -8.33 -6.88
N LYS A 106 9.65 -8.89 -5.71
CA LYS A 106 9.60 -10.33 -5.49
C LYS A 106 8.16 -10.73 -5.19
N LYS A 107 7.51 -11.24 -6.24
CA LYS A 107 6.14 -11.75 -6.18
C LYS A 107 6.12 -13.25 -5.98
N ASP A 108 5.07 -13.74 -5.33
CA ASP A 108 4.82 -15.18 -5.21
C ASP A 108 4.28 -15.78 -6.53
N SER A 109 3.89 -17.06 -6.52
CA SER A 109 3.37 -17.75 -7.70
C SER A 109 2.05 -17.18 -8.24
N ILE A 110 1.32 -16.40 -7.43
CA ILE A 110 0.02 -15.81 -7.76
C ILE A 110 0.18 -14.31 -8.09
N GLY A 111 1.40 -13.76 -7.97
CA GLY A 111 1.70 -12.38 -8.30
C GLY A 111 1.61 -11.41 -7.11
N LEU A 112 1.43 -11.90 -5.87
CA LEU A 112 1.34 -11.08 -4.68
C LEU A 112 2.72 -10.71 -4.13
N PRO A 113 2.90 -9.51 -3.54
CA PRO A 113 4.13 -9.13 -2.84
C PRO A 113 4.51 -10.15 -1.77
N THR A 114 5.75 -10.60 -1.76
CA THR A 114 6.23 -11.56 -0.76
C THR A 114 6.72 -10.85 0.50
N ALA A 115 6.32 -11.33 1.68
CA ALA A 115 6.88 -10.89 2.95
C ALA A 115 8.37 -11.27 3.01
N ILE A 116 9.25 -10.28 3.13
CA ILE A 116 10.70 -10.47 3.18
C ILE A 116 11.26 -10.31 4.60
N HIS A 117 10.57 -9.58 5.48
CA HIS A 117 10.99 -9.39 6.85
C HIS A 117 9.81 -9.04 7.76
N SER A 118 9.95 -9.31 9.05
CA SER A 118 8.94 -8.98 10.06
C SER A 118 9.62 -8.63 11.37
N VAL A 119 9.18 -7.55 12.01
CA VAL A 119 9.68 -7.06 13.29
C VAL A 119 8.52 -6.88 14.25
N ARG A 120 8.58 -7.57 15.38
CA ARG A 120 7.61 -7.36 16.47
C ARG A 120 8.03 -6.15 17.29
N LEU A 121 7.11 -5.21 17.49
CA LEU A 121 7.29 -4.09 18.39
C LEU A 121 6.97 -4.57 19.80
N SER A 122 7.99 -4.67 20.64
CA SER A 122 7.81 -4.81 22.09
C SER A 122 7.76 -3.42 22.71
N ASN A 123 6.79 -3.16 23.58
CA ASN A 123 6.83 -1.98 24.43
C ASN A 123 8.13 -2.03 25.25
N VAL A 124 9.04 -1.08 25.00
CA VAL A 124 10.14 -0.81 25.92
C VAL A 124 9.49 -0.09 27.10
N SER A 125 9.20 -0.84 28.17
CA SER A 125 8.91 -0.22 29.47
C SER A 125 10.20 0.45 29.94
N GLU A 126 10.25 1.77 29.93
CA GLU A 126 11.24 2.56 30.67
C GLU A 126 11.02 2.41 32.18
#